data_AF-A0A0F9T907-F1
#
_entry.id   AF-A0A0F9T907-F1
#
_cell.length_a   1.000
_cell.length_b   1.000
_cell.length_c   1.000
_cell.angle_alpha   90.00
_cell.angle_beta   90.00
_cell.angle_gamma   90.00
#
_symmetry.space_group_name_H-M   'P 1'
#
loop_
_entity.id
_entity.type
_entity.pdbx_description
1 polymer ?
#
loop_
_entity_poly.entity_id
_entity_poly.type
_entity_poly.pdbx_seq_one_letter_code
_entity_poly.pdbx_strand_id
1 'polypeptide(L)'
;MSSILTNSSAMNALATLRDVNRGLTDTQSRVSSGLKVASGKDNAAYFAISETMKGDSGMFKAINEGMTATKNSVATARLGAETVTGLAQQMVERIAFAQSDGVNKQDVQNELVA
;
A
#
# COMPACT_ATOMS: atom_id res chain seq x y z
N MET A 1 40.79 -6.97 -49.49
CA MET A 1 40.50 -7.54 -50.83
C MET A 1 38.99 -7.66 -50.97
N SER A 2 38.40 -6.90 -51.89
CA SER A 2 37.01 -7.08 -52.33
C SER A 2 37.06 -8.02 -53.54
N SER A 3 36.52 -9.22 -53.41
CA SER A 3 36.25 -10.11 -54.53
C SER A 3 34.77 -9.95 -54.90
N ILE A 4 34.41 -10.17 -56.17
CA ILE A 4 33.01 -10.18 -56.64
C ILE A 4 32.14 -11.10 -55.76
N LEU A 5 32.72 -12.17 -55.21
CA LEU A 5 32.01 -13.15 -54.37
C LEU A 5 32.10 -12.85 -52.86
N THR A 6 33.12 -12.12 -52.40
CA THR A 6 33.32 -11.83 -50.97
C THR A 6 33.77 -10.40 -50.75
N ASN A 7 32.83 -9.59 -50.23
CA ASN A 7 33.08 -8.21 -49.85
C ASN A 7 33.20 -8.11 -48.32
N SER A 8 34.42 -8.28 -47.83
CA SER A 8 34.72 -8.21 -46.39
C SER A 8 34.30 -6.87 -45.76
N SER A 9 34.43 -5.75 -46.48
CA SER A 9 33.98 -4.43 -46.00
C SER A 9 32.47 -4.37 -45.82
N ALA A 10 31.70 -4.91 -46.76
CA ALA A 10 30.24 -4.98 -46.66
C ALA A 10 29.78 -5.97 -45.56
N MET A 11 30.49 -7.08 -45.35
CA MET A 11 30.20 -8.02 -44.26
C MET A 11 30.45 -7.39 -42.89
N ASN A 12 31.52 -6.61 -42.73
CA ASN A 12 31.80 -5.87 -41.50
C ASN A 12 30.75 -4.79 -41.25
N ALA A 13 30.36 -4.03 -42.29
CA ALA A 13 29.27 -3.07 -42.17
C ALA A 13 27.93 -3.74 -41.80
N LEU A 14 27.63 -4.91 -42.36
CA LEU A 14 26.44 -5.69 -42.02
C LEU A 14 26.49 -6.22 -40.58
N ALA A 15 27.66 -6.64 -40.09
CA ALA A 15 27.83 -7.02 -38.69
C ALA A 15 27.55 -5.83 -37.76
N THR A 16 28.12 -4.66 -38.04
CA THR A 16 27.84 -3.43 -37.31
C THR A 16 26.34 -3.05 -37.35
N LEU A 17 25.69 -3.14 -38.52
CA LEU A 17 24.26 -2.86 -38.64
C LEU A 17 23.39 -3.83 -37.83
N ARG A 18 23.76 -5.11 -37.78
CA ARG A 18 23.09 -6.11 -36.95
C ARG A 18 23.26 -5.81 -35.45
N ASP A 19 24.44 -5.39 -35.03
CA ASP A 19 24.69 -5.02 -33.64
C ASP A 19 23.95 -3.73 -33.24
N VAL A 20 23.90 -2.73 -34.12
CA VAL A 20 23.08 -1.52 -33.92
C VAL A 20 21.60 -1.87 -33.81
N ASN A 21 21.09 -2.76 -34.66
CA ASN A 21 19.69 -3.18 -34.63
C ASN A 21 19.33 -3.94 -33.34
N ARG A 22 20.23 -4.81 -32.86
CA ARG A 22 20.09 -5.48 -31.56
C ARG A 22 20.06 -4.48 -30.41
N GLY A 23 21.00 -3.55 -30.36
CA GLY A 23 21.04 -2.50 -29.32
C GLY A 23 19.79 -1.61 -29.32
N LEU A 24 19.24 -1.31 -30.51
CA LEU A 24 17.98 -0.57 -30.64
C LEU A 24 16.78 -1.37 -30.11
N THR A 25 16.72 -2.68 -30.40
CA THR A 25 15.65 -3.56 -29.89
C THR A 25 15.68 -3.67 -28.36
N ASP A 26 16.87 -3.80 -27.76
CA ASP A 26 17.04 -3.82 -26.31
C ASP A 26 16.63 -2.49 -25.67
N THR A 27 17.02 -1.37 -26.29
CA THR A 27 16.66 -0.03 -25.81
C THR A 27 15.15 0.18 -25.89
N GLN A 28 14.51 -0.20 -27.00
CA GLN A 28 13.06 -0.14 -27.13
C GLN A 28 12.35 -1.01 -26.09
N SER A 29 12.86 -2.21 -25.82
CA SER A 29 12.29 -3.12 -24.81
C SER A 29 12.37 -2.51 -23.40
N ARG A 30 13.49 -1.85 -23.07
CA ARG A 30 13.65 -1.12 -21.80
C ARG A 30 12.75 0.10 -21.71
N VAL A 31 12.57 0.84 -22.81
CA VAL A 31 11.66 2.00 -22.85
C VAL A 31 10.20 1.54 -22.71
N SER A 32 9.81 0.47 -23.38
CA SER A 32 8.44 -0.05 -23.33
C SER A 32 8.08 -0.67 -21.98
N SER A 33 9.02 -1.37 -21.33
CA SER A 33 8.79 -1.99 -20.01
C SER A 33 9.08 -1.06 -18.84
N GLY A 34 9.87 0.00 -19.07
CA GLY A 34 10.44 0.84 -18.01
C GLY A 34 11.52 0.14 -17.17
N LEU A 35 11.84 -1.13 -17.45
CA LEU A 35 12.76 -1.94 -16.66
C LEU A 35 14.13 -1.98 -17.31
N LYS A 36 15.16 -1.57 -16.56
CA LYS A 36 16.56 -1.73 -16.99
C LYS A 36 17.01 -3.20 -16.97
N VAL A 37 16.50 -3.97 -16.00
CA VAL A 37 16.73 -5.42 -15.81
C VAL A 37 15.37 -6.08 -15.87
N ALA A 38 15.08 -6.79 -16.97
CA ALA A 38 13.79 -7.43 -17.17
C ALA A 38 13.83 -8.91 -16.74
N SER A 39 15.01 -9.53 -16.79
CA SER A 39 15.19 -10.94 -16.47
C SER A 39 16.47 -11.21 -15.68
N GLY A 40 16.54 -12.38 -15.04
CA GLY A 40 17.76 -12.86 -14.40
C GLY A 40 18.92 -13.11 -15.37
N LYS A 41 18.67 -13.17 -16.68
CA LYS A 41 19.73 -13.22 -17.71
C LYS A 41 20.43 -11.87 -17.88
N ASP A 42 19.72 -10.77 -17.66
CA ASP A 42 20.28 -9.41 -17.77
C ASP A 42 21.12 -9.08 -16.53
N ASN A 43 20.61 -9.45 -15.35
CA ASN A 43 21.36 -9.38 -14.10
C ASN A 43 20.68 -10.22 -13.00
N ALA A 44 21.25 -11.39 -12.70
CA ALA A 44 20.67 -12.32 -11.72
C ALA A 44 20.55 -11.71 -10.32
N ALA A 45 21.56 -10.95 -9.87
CA ALA A 45 21.57 -10.37 -8.53
C ALA A 45 20.50 -9.29 -8.36
N TYR A 46 20.45 -8.32 -9.28
CA TYR A 46 19.45 -7.25 -9.19
C TYR A 46 18.03 -7.75 -9.46
N PHE A 47 17.86 -8.73 -10.35
CA PHE A 47 16.56 -9.36 -10.57
C PHE A 47 16.07 -10.08 -9.30
N ALA A 48 16.92 -10.87 -8.65
CA ALA A 48 16.58 -11.55 -7.40
C ALA A 48 16.24 -10.56 -6.28
N ILE A 49 17.04 -9.50 -6.11
CA ILE A 49 16.74 -8.43 -5.14
C ILE A 49 15.39 -7.78 -5.46
N SER A 50 15.11 -7.48 -6.72
CA SER A 50 13.84 -6.86 -7.13
C SER A 50 12.63 -7.75 -6.87
N GLU A 51 12.76 -9.06 -7.05
CA GLU A 51 11.66 -10.00 -6.79
C GLU A 51 11.42 -10.15 -5.29
N THR A 52 12.48 -10.22 -4.48
CA THR A 52 12.36 -10.18 -3.01
C THR A 52 11.67 -8.89 -2.55
N MET A 53 12.12 -7.73 -3.03
CA MET A 53 11.51 -6.44 -2.70
C MET A 53 10.03 -6.35 -3.12
N LYS A 54 9.67 -6.98 -4.25
CA LYS A 54 8.28 -7.04 -4.71
C LYS A 54 7.43 -7.91 -3.79
N GLY A 55 7.98 -9.04 -3.31
CA GLY A 55 7.37 -9.87 -2.28
C GLY A 55 7.18 -9.09 -0.97
N ASP A 56 8.22 -8.39 -0.51
CA ASP A 56 8.19 -7.57 0.70
C ASP A 56 7.13 -6.47 0.61
N SER A 57 7.03 -5.78 -0.53
CA SER A 57 6.00 -4.76 -0.78
C SER A 57 4.57 -5.33 -0.67
N GLY A 58 4.33 -6.52 -1.22
CA GLY A 58 3.04 -7.21 -1.09
C GLY A 58 2.72 -7.56 0.36
N MET A 59 3.71 -8.06 1.11
CA MET A 59 3.57 -8.36 2.53
C MET A 59 3.28 -7.10 3.35
N PHE A 60 4.03 -6.02 3.14
CA PHE A 60 3.80 -4.75 3.84
C PHE A 60 2.43 -4.16 3.52
N LYS A 61 1.94 -4.31 2.28
CA LYS A 61 0.59 -3.89 1.93
C LYS A 61 -0.46 -4.66 2.73
N ALA A 62 -0.34 -5.98 2.83
CA ALA A 62 -1.26 -6.81 3.61
C ALA A 62 -1.20 -6.46 5.11
N ILE A 63 -0.01 -6.27 5.68
CA ILE A 63 0.17 -5.82 7.06
C ILE A 63 -0.49 -4.45 7.28
N ASN A 64 -0.31 -3.52 6.35
CA ASN A 64 -0.90 -2.17 6.43
C ASN A 64 -2.43 -2.21 6.37
N GLU A 65 -3.01 -3.08 5.53
CA GLU A 65 -4.46 -3.31 5.48
C GLU A 65 -4.98 -3.86 6.82
N GLY A 66 -4.31 -4.87 7.39
CA GLY A 66 -4.65 -5.42 8.71
C GLY A 66 -4.51 -4.42 9.86
N MET A 67 -3.47 -3.60 9.83
CA MET A 67 -3.25 -2.54 10.81
C MET A 67 -4.30 -1.43 10.68
N THR A 68 -4.73 -1.11 9.46
CA THR A 68 -5.81 -0.14 9.21
C THR A 68 -7.13 -0.66 9.77
N ALA A 69 -7.45 -1.94 9.56
CA ALA A 69 -8.64 -2.55 10.16
C ALA A 69 -8.59 -2.49 11.70
N THR A 70 -7.46 -2.86 12.30
CA THR A 70 -7.25 -2.81 13.75
C THR A 70 -7.39 -1.38 14.29
N LYS A 71 -6.79 -0.40 13.62
CA LYS A 71 -6.92 1.02 13.97
C LYS A 71 -8.38 1.46 13.98
N ASN A 72 -9.15 1.06 12.98
CA ASN A 72 -10.58 1.37 12.90
C ASN A 72 -11.36 0.71 14.05
N SER A 73 -11.10 -0.56 14.35
CA SER A 73 -11.71 -1.25 15.50
C SER A 73 -11.42 -0.55 16.83
N VAL A 74 -10.16 -0.14 17.06
CA VAL A 74 -9.78 0.61 18.27
C VAL A 74 -10.44 1.98 18.30
N ALA A 75 -10.55 2.66 17.15
CA ALA A 75 -11.25 3.94 17.08
C ALA A 75 -12.75 3.81 17.42
N THR A 76 -13.42 2.76 16.92
CA THR A 76 -14.81 2.46 17.28
C THR A 76 -14.95 2.13 18.77
N ALA A 77 -14.03 1.32 19.32
CA ALA A 77 -14.03 1.01 20.76
C ALA A 77 -13.84 2.27 21.62
N ARG A 78 -12.95 3.18 21.20
CA ARG A 78 -12.74 4.46 21.89
C ARG A 78 -13.99 5.34 21.82
N LEU A 79 -14.62 5.46 20.65
CA LEU A 79 -15.89 6.18 20.52
C LEU A 79 -16.96 5.59 21.44
N GLY A 80 -17.08 4.26 21.49
CA GLY A 80 -17.96 3.57 22.42
C GLY A 80 -17.67 3.94 23.88
N ALA A 81 -16.40 3.89 24.30
CA ALA A 81 -16.01 4.30 25.65
C ALA A 81 -16.34 5.77 25.96
N GLU A 82 -16.10 6.68 25.00
CA GLU A 82 -16.45 8.10 25.11
C GLU A 82 -17.97 8.29 25.30
N THR A 83 -18.81 7.54 24.57
CA THR A 83 -20.27 7.58 24.76
C THR A 83 -20.69 7.08 26.15
N VAL A 84 -20.08 6.00 26.66
CA VAL A 84 -20.38 5.48 28.00
C VAL A 84 -20.00 6.50 29.07
N THR A 85 -18.84 7.15 28.94
CA THR A 85 -18.45 8.23 29.86
C THR A 85 -19.41 9.42 29.80
N GLY A 86 -19.88 9.80 28.61
CA GLY A 86 -20.88 10.86 28.45
C GLY A 86 -22.21 10.51 29.12
N LEU A 87 -22.72 9.29 28.93
CA LEU A 87 -23.91 8.80 29.62
C LEU A 87 -23.72 8.79 31.14
N ALA A 88 -22.59 8.28 31.63
CA ALA A 88 -22.31 8.25 33.07
C ALA A 88 -22.31 9.66 33.69
N GLN A 89 -21.77 10.65 32.96
CA GLN A 89 -21.79 12.04 33.40
C GLN A 89 -23.22 12.60 33.44
N GLN A 90 -24.03 12.34 32.42
CA GLN A 90 -25.45 12.71 32.42
C GLN A 90 -26.21 12.05 33.58
N MET A 91 -25.94 10.77 33.89
CA MET A 91 -26.56 10.10 35.04
C MET A 91 -26.20 10.78 36.35
N VAL A 92 -24.93 11.16 36.56
CA VAL A 92 -24.50 11.88 37.76
C VAL A 92 -25.19 13.24 37.88
N GLU A 93 -25.30 13.99 36.79
CA GLU A 93 -26.01 15.28 36.76
C GLU A 93 -27.49 15.13 37.12
N ARG A 94 -28.17 14.11 36.57
CA ARG A 94 -29.57 13.81 36.87
C ARG A 94 -29.78 13.38 38.33
N ILE A 95 -28.88 12.54 38.87
CA ILE A 95 -28.91 12.16 40.28
C ILE A 95 -28.69 13.38 41.18
N ALA A 96 -27.76 14.27 40.83
CA ALA A 96 -27.55 15.52 41.56
C ALA A 96 -28.80 16.42 41.53
N PHE A 97 -29.47 16.52 40.38
CA PHE A 97 -30.74 17.25 40.25
C PHE A 97 -31.84 16.67 41.15
N ALA A 98 -31.94 15.33 41.25
CA ALA A 98 -32.90 14.66 42.13
C ALA A 98 -32.66 14.87 43.64
N GLN A 99 -31.49 15.39 44.05
CA GLN A 99 -31.21 15.75 45.45
C GLN A 99 -31.76 17.13 45.85
N SER A 100 -32.23 17.94 44.91
CA SER A 100 -32.83 19.26 45.19
C SER A 100 -34.26 19.12 45.74
N ASP A 101 -34.61 19.94 46.75
CA ASP A 101 -35.96 19.94 47.33
C ASP A 101 -36.99 20.48 46.32
N GLY A 102 -37.98 19.66 46.00
CA GLY A 102 -39.06 19.98 45.05
C GLY A 102 -39.07 19.16 43.75
N VAL A 103 -38.10 18.25 43.54
CA VAL A 103 -38.01 17.40 42.34
C VAL A 103 -38.68 16.04 42.55
N ASN A 104 -39.48 15.60 41.57
CA ASN A 104 -40.09 14.27 41.58
C ASN A 104 -39.07 13.19 41.23
N LYS A 105 -38.64 12.44 42.25
CA LYS A 105 -37.64 11.37 42.14
C LYS A 105 -38.09 10.22 41.23
N GLN A 106 -39.41 10.01 41.08
CA GLN A 106 -39.97 8.97 40.23
C GLN A 106 -39.75 9.27 38.73
N ASP A 107 -39.88 10.54 38.34
CA ASP A 107 -39.69 10.97 36.95
C ASP A 107 -38.22 10.90 36.54
N VAL A 108 -37.30 11.26 37.46
CA VAL A 108 -35.85 11.13 37.23
C VAL A 108 -35.43 9.64 37.16
N GLN A 109 -36.02 8.78 37.99
CA GLN A 109 -35.78 7.33 37.93
C GLN A 109 -36.22 6.75 36.58
N ASN A 110 -37.36 7.18 36.05
CA ASN A 110 -37.86 6.73 34.76
C ASN A 110 -36.95 7.20 33.60
N GLU A 111 -36.38 8.41 33.69
CA GLU A 111 -35.43 8.94 32.70
C GLU A 111 -34.05 8.25 32.75
N LEU A 112 -33.66 7.67 33.89
CA LEU A 112 -32.38 6.95 34.05
C LEU A 112 -32.45 5.47 33.64
N VAL A 113 -33.64 4.87 33.67
CA VAL A 113 -33.86 3.44 33.34
C VAL A 113 -34.24 3.24 31.86
N ALA A 114 -34.81 4.27 31.23
CA ALA A 114 -35.09 4.32 29.80
C ALA A 114 -33.82 4.50 28.97
#